data_AF-A0A5K1GTD5-F1
#
_entry.id   AF-A0A5K1GTD5-F1
#
_cell.length_a   1.000
_cell.length_b   1.000
_cell.length_c   1.000
_cell.angle_alpha   90.00
_cell.angle_beta   90.00
_cell.angle_gamma   90.00
#
_symmetry.space_group_name_H-M   'P 1'
#
loop_
_entity.id
_entity.type
_entity.pdbx_description
1 polymer ?
#
loop_
_entity_poly.entity_id
_entity_poly.type
_entity_poly.pdbx_seq_one_letter_code
_entity_poly.pdbx_strand_id
1 'polypeptide(L)'
;GSARKLIKAALQEAAKKREMRYSDLKKIERGVRRHFHDDITVVVVFLDSHFISKASSNRGASNVSIRGGGITVPPNSLAPCATPVET
;
A
#
# COMPACT_ATOMS: atom_id res chain seq x y z
N GLY A 1 -9.42 -8.16 10.97
CA GLY A 1 -9.87 -7.34 9.84
C GLY A 1 -8.72 -7.10 8.87
N SER A 2 -9.03 -6.91 7.59
CA SER A 2 -8.05 -6.78 6.50
C SER A 2 -7.09 -5.60 6.70
N ALA A 3 -7.60 -4.44 7.14
CA ALA A 3 -6.76 -3.28 7.45
C ALA A 3 -5.66 -3.58 8.48
N ARG A 4 -6.00 -4.34 9.54
CA ARG A 4 -5.03 -4.76 10.57
C ARG A 4 -3.94 -5.70 10.03
N LYS A 5 -4.27 -6.53 9.04
CA LYS A 5 -3.28 -7.41 8.38
C LYS A 5 -2.36 -6.59 7.46
N LEU A 6 -2.94 -5.68 6.68
CA LEU A 6 -2.19 -4.80 5.77
C LEU A 6 -1.23 -3.88 6.51
N ILE A 7 -1.67 -3.24 7.59
CA ILE A 7 -0.79 -2.36 8.39
C ILE A 7 0.36 -3.14 9.02
N LYS A 8 0.12 -4.37 9.47
CA LYS A 8 1.17 -5.25 10.03
C LYS A 8 2.20 -5.61 8.96
N ALA A 9 1.76 -5.99 7.77
CA ALA A 9 2.65 -6.30 6.66
C ALA A 9 3.48 -5.07 6.23
N ALA A 10 2.84 -3.91 6.08
CA ALA A 10 3.52 -2.66 5.73
C ALA A 10 4.60 -2.28 6.76
N LEU A 11 4.28 -2.40 8.06
CA LEU A 11 5.26 -2.16 9.13
C LEU A 11 6.39 -3.19 9.13
N GLN A 12 6.12 -4.46 8.82
CA GLN A 12 7.17 -5.48 8.72
C GLN A 12 8.13 -5.20 7.56
N GLU A 13 7.62 -4.78 6.41
CA GLU A 13 8.44 -4.39 5.25
C GLU A 13 9.25 -3.11 5.52
N ALA A 14 8.64 -2.10 6.15
CA ALA A 14 9.35 -0.90 6.58
C ALA A 14 10.49 -1.23 7.54
N ALA A 15 10.23 -2.11 8.51
CA ALA A 15 11.23 -2.56 9.47
C ALA A 15 12.39 -3.30 8.78
N LYS A 16 12.09 -4.21 7.84
CA LYS A 16 13.08 -4.95 7.06
C LYS A 16 14.00 -4.03 6.25
N LYS A 17 13.45 -3.02 5.58
CA LYS A 17 14.22 -2.04 4.77
C LYS A 17 15.19 -1.19 5.58
N ARG A 18 14.93 -1.04 6.88
CA ARG A 18 15.78 -0.29 7.82
C ARG A 18 16.54 -1.22 8.78
N GLU A 19 16.61 -2.51 8.45
CA GLU A 19 17.31 -3.54 9.23
C GLU A 19 16.93 -3.56 10.72
N MET A 20 15.66 -3.30 11.01
CA MET A 20 15.14 -3.24 12.38
C MET A 20 14.05 -4.27 12.61
N ARG A 21 13.74 -4.52 13.89
CA ARG A 21 12.66 -5.42 14.26
C ARG A 21 11.33 -4.69 14.24
N TYR A 22 10.27 -5.43 13.90
CA TYR A 22 8.89 -4.94 14.01
C TYR A 22 8.57 -4.38 15.41
N SER A 23 9.09 -5.02 16.47
CA SER A 23 8.93 -4.56 17.85
C SER A 23 9.49 -3.17 18.09
N ASP A 24 10.59 -2.84 17.41
CA ASP A 24 11.33 -1.62 17.62
C ASP A 24 10.61 -0.50 16.88
N LEU A 25 10.24 -0.74 15.60
CA LEU A 25 9.43 0.18 14.80
C LEU A 25 8.08 0.53 15.44
N LYS A 26 7.49 -0.42 16.18
CA LYS A 26 6.22 -0.22 16.90
C LYS A 26 6.36 0.69 18.13
N LYS A 27 7.55 0.75 18.74
CA LYS A 27 7.83 1.54 19.94
C LYS A 27 8.37 2.94 19.65
N ILE A 28 8.71 3.23 18.39
CA ILE A 28 9.27 4.54 18.02
C ILE A 28 8.22 5.63 18.26
N GLU A 29 8.64 6.70 18.91
CA GLU A 29 7.78 7.83 19.20
C GLU A 29 7.54 8.73 17.97
N ARG A 30 6.49 9.54 18.07
CA ARG A 30 6.12 10.51 17.05
C ARG A 30 7.23 11.58 16.95
N GLY A 31 7.80 11.77 15.78
CA GLY A 31 8.95 12.65 15.54
C GLY A 31 10.18 11.87 15.07
N VAL A 32 10.53 10.78 15.77
CA VAL A 32 11.64 9.90 15.37
C VAL A 32 11.19 8.92 14.27
N ARG A 33 9.91 8.52 14.27
CA ARG A 33 9.31 7.60 13.27
C ARG A 33 9.60 7.94 11.81
N ARG A 34 9.67 9.23 11.43
CA ARG A 34 9.92 9.68 10.04
C ARG A 34 11.28 9.26 9.47
N HIS A 35 12.26 8.97 10.32
CA HIS A 35 13.56 8.42 9.87
C HIS A 35 13.44 6.97 9.36
N PHE A 36 12.42 6.26 9.86
CA PHE A 36 12.19 4.85 9.56
C PHE A 36 11.09 4.67 8.52
N HIS A 37 9.99 5.42 8.63
CA HIS A 37 8.92 5.53 7.65
C HIS A 37 8.22 6.89 7.75
N ASP A 38 7.87 7.53 6.63
CA ASP A 38 7.23 8.85 6.63
C ASP A 38 5.86 8.80 7.33
N ASP A 39 4.92 8.08 6.73
CA ASP A 39 3.62 7.72 7.29
C ASP A 39 3.10 6.47 6.58
N ILE A 40 2.33 5.63 7.27
CA ILE A 40 1.71 4.45 6.67
C ILE A 40 0.20 4.54 6.90
N THR A 41 -0.53 4.71 5.80
CA THR A 41 -1.99 4.78 5.80
C THR A 41 -2.54 3.60 5.01
N VAL A 42 -3.57 2.94 5.56
CA VAL A 42 -4.26 1.82 4.91
C VAL A 42 -5.73 2.17 4.76
N VAL A 43 -6.20 2.22 3.51
CA VAL A 43 -7.62 2.40 3.17
C VAL A 43 -8.16 1.07 2.67
N VAL A 44 -9.27 0.60 3.23
CA VAL A 44 -9.96 -0.61 2.79
C VAL A 44 -11.35 -0.23 2.32
N VAL A 45 -11.61 -0.39 1.03
CA VAL A 45 -12.91 -0.17 0.41
C VAL A 45 -13.59 -1.52 0.22
N PHE A 46 -14.79 -1.67 0.74
CA PHE A 46 -15.65 -2.82 0.46
C PHE A 46 -16.66 -2.42 -0.60
N LEU A 47 -16.74 -3.21 -1.66
CA LEU A 47 -17.66 -2.98 -2.77
C LEU A 47 -18.68 -4.09 -2.79
N ASP A 48 -19.95 -3.70 -2.76
CA ASP A 48 -21.06 -4.63 -2.85
C ASP A 48 -21.54 -4.72 -4.31
N SER A 49 -21.28 -5.87 -4.93
CA SER A 49 -21.67 -6.15 -6.30
C SER A 49 -23.19 -6.18 -6.50
N HIS A 50 -23.98 -6.50 -5.47
CA HIS A 50 -25.44 -6.56 -5.55
C HIS A 50 -26.07 -5.17 -5.65
N PHE A 51 -25.46 -4.15 -5.01
CA PHE A 51 -25.91 -2.76 -5.15
C PHE A 51 -25.42 -2.13 -6.46
N ILE A 52 -24.21 -2.47 -6.89
CA ILE A 52 -23.63 -1.98 -8.15
C ILE A 52 -24.46 -2.48 -9.35
N SER A 53 -24.89 -3.75 -9.35
CA SER A 53 -25.70 -4.32 -10.42
C SER A 53 -27.10 -3.70 -10.51
N LYS A 54 -27.74 -3.38 -9.38
CA LYS A 54 -29.09 -2.80 -9.35
C LYS A 54 -29.13 -1.38 -9.91
N ALA A 55 -28.14 -0.55 -9.62
CA ALA A 55 -27.97 0.77 -10.22
C ALA A 55 -27.72 0.72 -11.74
N SER A 56 -27.19 -0.41 -12.24
CA SER A 56 -26.86 -0.61 -13.65
C SER A 56 -28.02 -1.13 -14.51
N SER A 57 -29.07 -1.67 -13.88
CA SER A 57 -30.25 -2.18 -14.61
C SER A 57 -31.04 -1.08 -15.33
N ASN A 58 -30.90 0.20 -14.92
CA ASN A 58 -31.56 1.34 -15.56
C ASN A 58 -30.74 1.96 -16.73
N ARG A 59 -29.48 1.57 -16.92
CA ARG A 59 -28.59 2.01 -18.02
C ARG A 59 -27.60 0.88 -18.32
N GLY A 60 -27.87 0.13 -19.40
CA GLY A 60 -27.16 -1.08 -19.85
C GLY A 60 -25.78 -1.34 -19.24
N ALA A 61 -25.69 -2.44 -18.48
CA ALA A 61 -24.49 -3.15 -18.03
C ALA A 61 -23.29 -2.26 -17.61
N SER A 62 -23.23 -1.88 -16.32
CA SER A 62 -22.05 -1.21 -15.78
C SER A 62 -20.94 -2.23 -15.48
N ASN A 63 -20.02 -2.43 -16.43
CA ASN A 63 -18.75 -3.08 -16.13
C ASN A 63 -17.93 -2.15 -15.22
N VAL A 64 -17.90 -2.44 -13.91
CA VAL A 64 -16.98 -1.77 -12.97
C VAL A 64 -15.69 -2.57 -12.92
N SER A 65 -14.62 -2.03 -13.51
CA SER A 65 -13.28 -2.62 -13.48
C SER A 65 -12.42 -1.89 -12.46
N ILE A 66 -11.79 -2.64 -11.55
CA ILE A 66 -10.78 -2.13 -10.63
C ILE A 66 -9.45 -2.73 -11.03
N ARG A 67 -8.61 -1.91 -11.66
CA ARG A 67 -7.22 -2.26 -11.94
C ARG A 67 -6.38 -1.80 -10.76
N GLY A 68 -5.78 -2.74 -10.03
CA GLY A 68 -4.82 -2.43 -8.98
C GLY A 68 -3.58 -1.76 -9.58
N GLY A 69 -3.24 -0.56 -9.12
CA GLY A 69 -2.02 0.15 -9.52
C GLY A 69 -0.78 -0.44 -8.87
N GLY A 70 -0.29 -1.57 -9.39
CA GLY A 70 1.10 -1.98 -9.23
C GLY A 70 1.93 -1.30 -10.32
N ILE A 71 3.11 -0.78 -9.98
CA ILE A 71 4.08 -0.30 -10.97
C ILE A 71 4.25 -1.44 -12.00
N THR A 72 3.70 -1.28 -13.20
CA THR A 72 4.00 -2.16 -14.32
C THR A 72 5.42 -1.86 -14.74
N VAL A 73 6.38 -2.50 -14.07
CA VAL A 73 7.73 -2.61 -14.60
C VAL A 73 7.66 -3.52 -15.82
N PRO A 74 8.02 -3.04 -17.03
CA PRO A 74 8.23 -3.94 -18.14
C PRO A 74 9.28 -4.99 -17.75
N PRO A 75 9.22 -6.22 -18.27
CA PRO A 75 10.10 -7.32 -17.86
C PRO A 75 11.60 -7.02 -17.99
N ASN A 76 11.96 -5.97 -18.76
CA ASN A 76 13.34 -5.53 -18.99
C ASN A 76 13.67 -4.17 -18.35
N SER A 77 12.87 -3.64 -17.43
CA SER A 77 13.22 -2.42 -16.70
C SER A 77 14.24 -2.74 -15.63
N LEU A 78 15.48 -2.29 -15.80
CA LEU A 78 16.45 -2.24 -14.72
C LEU A 78 15.87 -1.42 -13.57
N ALA A 79 16.13 -1.87 -12.33
CA ALA A 79 15.66 -1.19 -11.13
C ALA A 79 16.04 0.30 -11.17
N PRO A 80 15.20 1.22 -10.64
CA PRO A 80 15.59 2.61 -10.54
C PRO A 80 16.84 2.68 -9.68
N CYS A 81 17.96 3.06 -10.29
CA CYS A 81 19.22 3.27 -9.60
C CYS A 81 18.99 4.38 -8.58
N ALA A 82 19.04 4.07 -7.29
CA ALA A 82 19.19 5.11 -6.29
C ALA A 82 20.59 5.70 -6.47
N THR A 83 20.70 6.88 -7.07
CA THR A 83 21.95 7.64 -7.06
C THR A 83 22.19 8.10 -5.63
N PRO A 84 23.31 7.73 -4.98
CA PRO A 84 23.70 8.39 -3.76
C PRO A 84 24.06 9.84 -4.13
N VAL A 85 23.24 10.79 -3.67
CA VAL A 85 23.67 12.18 -3.60
C VAL A 85 24.65 12.25 -2.42
N GLU A 86 25.90 12.49 -2.76
CA GLU A 86 26.97 12.75 -1.82
C GLU A 86 26.91 14.24 -1.45
N THR A 87 26.74 14.56 -0.17
CA THR A 87 27.29 15.78 0.46
C THR A 87 27.35 15.60 1.97
#